data_AF-W7QDU3-F1
#
_entry.id   AF-W7QDU3-F1
#
_cell.length_a   1.000
_cell.length_b   1.000
_cell.length_c   1.000
_cell.angle_alpha   90.00
_cell.angle_beta   90.00
_cell.angle_gamma   90.00
#
_symmetry.space_group_name_H-M   'P 1'
#
loop_
_entity.id
_entity.type
_entity.pdbx_description
1 polymer ?
#
loop_
_entity_poly.entity_id
_entity_poly.type
_entity_poly.pdbx_seq_one_letter_code
_entity_poly.pdbx_strand_id
1 'polypeptide(L)'
;MEEVCQKPLPIESGQIHIARANHERRFPARFQLVAAMNPCPCGHLGDPRQACQCTAAQIQRYQSWLSGPLLDRIDLQVPALPPEQLTSREMGESSAEVRERVMAARQRQYGRGALNAHLGAASLRQPVHRRRRIAPGWPGCSSG
;
A
#
# COMPACT_ATOMS: atom_id res chain seq x y z
N MET A 1 -29.72 18.77 -2.56
CA MET A 1 -28.61 18.13 -3.28
C MET A 1 -27.33 18.52 -2.56
N GLU A 2 -27.12 17.95 -1.36
CA GLU A 2 -25.87 18.15 -0.62
C GLU A 2 -24.81 17.28 -1.28
N GLU A 3 -23.97 17.94 -2.07
CA GLU A 3 -22.75 17.35 -2.59
C GLU A 3 -21.82 17.10 -1.40
N VAL A 4 -21.86 15.89 -0.84
CA VAL A 4 -20.88 15.46 0.16
C VAL A 4 -19.53 15.43 -0.55
N CYS A 5 -18.78 16.52 -0.46
CA CYS A 5 -17.39 16.56 -0.86
C CYS A 5 -16.62 15.64 0.09
N GLN A 6 -16.51 14.35 -0.28
CA GLN A 6 -15.62 13.42 0.40
C GLN A 6 -14.19 13.97 0.27
N LYS A 7 -13.72 14.60 1.35
CA LYS A 7 -12.33 15.06 1.42
C LYS A 7 -11.42 13.83 1.34
N PRO A 8 -10.44 13.80 0.42
CA PRO A 8 -9.54 12.66 0.27
C PRO A 8 -8.81 12.38 1.59
N LEU A 9 -8.63 11.10 1.93
CA LEU A 9 -7.88 10.68 3.13
C LEU A 9 -6.50 11.36 3.17
N PRO A 10 -5.88 11.55 4.34
CA PRO A 10 -4.55 12.17 4.44
C PRO A 10 -3.49 11.46 3.58
N ILE A 11 -3.59 10.14 3.43
CA ILE A 11 -2.73 9.34 2.54
C ILE A 11 -2.86 9.72 1.06
N GLU A 12 -3.98 10.34 0.67
CA GLU A 12 -4.27 10.77 -0.70
C GLU A 12 -3.98 12.26 -0.91
N SER A 13 -4.44 13.10 0.03
CA SER A 13 -4.30 14.55 -0.07
C SER A 13 -2.93 15.04 0.39
N GLY A 14 -2.22 14.24 1.19
CA GLY A 14 -1.01 14.66 1.88
C GLY A 14 -1.26 15.80 2.87
N GLN A 15 -2.50 15.97 3.34
CA GLN A 15 -2.90 17.03 4.26
C GLN A 15 -3.95 16.53 5.26
N ILE A 16 -3.96 17.12 6.45
CA ILE A 16 -5.03 16.98 7.45
C ILE A 16 -5.78 18.30 7.54
N HIS A 17 -7.09 18.27 7.35
CA HIS A 17 -7.98 19.42 7.46
C HIS A 17 -8.76 19.32 8.77
N ILE A 18 -8.54 20.26 9.69
CA ILE A 18 -9.25 20.34 10.96
C ILE A 18 -10.17 21.56 10.90
N ALA A 19 -11.49 21.31 10.90
CA ALA A 19 -12.51 22.36 10.96
C ALA A 19 -13.26 22.26 12.29
N ARG A 20 -13.26 23.34 13.07
CA ARG A 20 -13.92 23.47 14.38
C ARG A 20 -14.62 24.83 14.43
N ALA A 21 -15.93 24.86 14.69
CA ALA A 21 -16.72 26.09 14.84
C ALA A 21 -16.37 27.18 13.80
N ASN A 22 -15.57 28.19 14.18
CA ASN A 22 -15.17 29.33 13.35
C ASN A 22 -13.71 29.27 12.84
N HIS A 23 -13.05 28.12 12.94
CA HIS A 23 -11.65 27.95 12.57
C HIS A 23 -11.42 26.72 11.69
N GLU A 24 -10.73 26.94 10.57
CA GLU A 24 -10.13 25.90 9.75
C GLU A 24 -8.60 26.00 9.86
N ARG A 25 -7.95 24.85 10.00
CA ARG A 25 -6.49 24.70 9.93
C ARG A 25 -6.13 23.50 9.05
N ARG A 26 -5.05 23.66 8.27
CA ARG A 26 -4.53 22.63 7.37
C ARG A 26 -3.09 22.31 7.76
N PHE A 27 -2.80 21.03 7.94
CA PHE A 27 -1.47 20.54 8.31
C PHE A 27 -0.93 19.62 7.22
N PRO A 28 0.38 19.65 6.91
CA PRO A 28 0.99 18.71 5.99
C PRO A 28 0.99 17.28 6.57
N ALA A 29 0.72 16.28 5.72
CA ALA A 29 0.66 14.88 6.09
C ALA A 29 1.16 13.97 4.95
N ARG A 30 2.35 14.28 4.40
CA ARG A 30 3.01 13.46 3.39
C ARG A 30 3.92 12.45 4.07
N PHE A 31 3.46 11.20 4.18
CA PHE A 31 4.19 10.12 4.86
C PHE A 31 4.11 8.82 4.05
N GLN A 32 5.04 7.89 4.30
CA GLN A 32 4.91 6.50 3.89
C GLN A 32 4.15 5.76 4.99
N LEU A 33 3.00 5.16 4.65
CA LEU A 33 2.29 4.29 5.58
C LEU A 33 3.01 2.93 5.62
N VAL A 34 3.41 2.52 6.81
CA VAL A 34 3.87 1.16 7.12
C VAL A 34 2.95 0.64 8.22
N ALA A 35 2.31 -0.50 7.97
CA ALA A 35 1.37 -1.11 8.88
C ALA A 35 1.61 -2.62 8.95
N ALA A 36 1.34 -3.20 10.11
CA ALA A 36 1.32 -4.63 10.32
C ALA A 36 -0.03 -4.98 10.95
N MET A 37 -0.62 -6.08 10.50
CA MET A 37 -1.85 -6.62 11.08
C MET A 37 -1.77 -8.13 11.08
N ASN A 38 -2.47 -8.76 12.01
CA ASN A 38 -2.63 -10.20 11.98
C ASN A 38 -3.55 -10.58 10.81
N PRO A 39 -3.32 -11.71 10.13
CA PRO A 39 -4.20 -12.15 9.03
C PRO A 39 -5.55 -12.68 9.53
N CYS A 40 -5.66 -13.03 10.81
CA CYS A 40 -6.86 -13.47 11.51
C CYS A 40 -6.73 -13.19 13.02
N PRO A 41 -7.78 -13.39 13.85
CA PRO A 41 -7.70 -13.15 15.30
C PRO A 41 -6.60 -13.96 16.01
N CYS A 42 -6.32 -15.19 15.58
CA CYS A 42 -5.25 -16.00 16.17
C CYS A 42 -3.88 -15.78 15.55
N GLY A 43 -3.75 -15.00 14.47
CA GLY A 43 -2.47 -14.68 13.84
C GLY A 43 -1.87 -15.74 12.91
N HIS A 44 -2.38 -16.97 12.89
CA HIS A 44 -1.76 -18.10 12.19
C HIS A 44 -2.35 -18.42 10.80
N LEU A 45 -3.23 -17.57 10.27
CA LEU A 45 -3.79 -17.78 8.93
C LEU A 45 -2.68 -17.67 7.88
N GLY A 46 -2.37 -18.80 7.23
CA GLY A 46 -1.30 -18.89 6.23
C GLY A 46 0.10 -19.13 6.80
N ASP A 47 0.25 -19.35 8.11
CA ASP A 47 1.55 -19.69 8.70
C ASP A 47 1.90 -21.16 8.39
N PRO A 48 3.04 -21.45 7.73
CA PRO A 48 3.46 -22.83 7.44
C PRO A 48 3.88 -23.61 8.69
N ARG A 49 4.15 -22.95 9.82
CA ARG A 49 4.62 -23.58 11.07
C ARG A 49 3.49 -23.92 12.03
N GLN A 50 2.37 -23.20 11.95
CA GLN A 50 1.26 -23.35 12.89
C GLN A 50 -0.09 -23.26 12.17
N ALA A 51 -0.92 -24.28 12.35
CA ALA A 51 -2.26 -24.31 11.76
C ALA A 51 -3.18 -23.26 12.41
N CYS A 52 -3.89 -22.51 11.57
CA CYS A 52 -4.94 -21.61 11.99
C CYS A 52 -6.16 -22.38 12.53
N GLN A 53 -6.68 -21.95 13.68
CA GLN A 53 -7.87 -22.54 14.32
C GLN A 53 -9.14 -21.68 14.14
N CYS A 54 -9.04 -20.53 13.46
CA CYS A 54 -10.18 -19.66 13.22
C CYS A 54 -11.10 -20.25 12.14
N THR A 55 -12.41 -20.10 12.31
CA THR A 55 -13.39 -20.41 11.27
C THR A 55 -13.34 -19.36 10.15
N ALA A 56 -13.79 -19.72 8.95
CA ALA A 56 -13.88 -18.80 7.82
C ALA A 56 -14.69 -17.52 8.18
N ALA A 57 -15.78 -17.67 8.94
CA ALA A 57 -16.60 -16.55 9.39
C ALA A 57 -15.85 -15.61 10.37
N GLN A 58 -15.03 -16.15 11.27
CA GLN A 58 -14.19 -15.34 12.17
C GLN A 58 -13.11 -14.57 11.39
N ILE A 59 -12.50 -15.22 10.39
CA ILE A 59 -11.48 -14.60 9.53
C ILE A 59 -12.10 -13.43 8.75
N GLN A 60 -13.21 -13.67 8.03
CA GLN A 60 -13.87 -12.63 7.25
C GLN A 60 -14.31 -11.45 8.12
N ARG A 61 -14.90 -11.74 9.29
CA ARG A 61 -15.32 -10.70 10.24
C ARG A 61 -14.14 -9.89 10.76
N TYR A 62 -12.97 -10.47 10.96
CA TYR A 62 -11.79 -9.75 11.41
C TYR A 62 -11.23 -8.84 10.31
N GLN A 63 -11.09 -9.39 9.10
CA GLN A 63 -10.57 -8.64 7.94
C GLN A 63 -11.50 -7.52 7.49
N SER A 64 -12.82 -7.64 7.71
CA SER A 64 -13.79 -6.61 7.33
C SER A 64 -13.68 -5.30 8.15
N TRP A 65 -12.92 -5.28 9.26
CA TRP A 65 -12.68 -4.04 10.02
C TRP A 65 -11.81 -3.06 9.26
N LEU A 66 -10.98 -3.54 8.34
CA LEU A 66 -10.20 -2.65 7.50
C LEU A 66 -11.06 -2.14 6.35
N SER A 67 -11.12 -0.82 6.18
CA SER A 67 -11.89 -0.22 5.11
C SER A 67 -11.27 -0.58 3.76
N GLY A 68 -12.12 -1.07 2.82
CA GLY A 68 -11.72 -1.31 1.44
C GLY A 68 -10.97 -0.12 0.82
N PRO A 69 -11.46 1.13 0.96
CA PRO A 69 -10.76 2.31 0.48
C PRO A 69 -9.34 2.50 1.01
N LEU A 70 -9.01 2.00 2.21
CA LEU A 70 -7.64 2.03 2.74
C LEU A 70 -6.80 0.89 2.17
N LEU A 71 -7.36 -0.32 2.11
CA LEU A 71 -6.70 -1.50 1.54
C LEU A 71 -6.31 -1.30 0.07
N ASP A 72 -7.17 -0.64 -0.70
CA ASP A 72 -6.91 -0.28 -2.10
C ASP A 72 -5.69 0.64 -2.28
N ARG A 73 -5.19 1.24 -1.18
CA ARG A 73 -4.01 2.12 -1.19
C ARG A 73 -2.75 1.47 -0.62
N ILE A 74 -2.82 0.18 -0.25
CA ILE A 74 -1.64 -0.59 0.16
C ILE A 74 -1.06 -1.26 -1.08
N ASP A 75 -0.02 -0.64 -1.65
CA ASP A 75 0.65 -1.15 -2.85
C ASP A 75 1.43 -2.47 -2.61
N LEU A 76 1.93 -2.67 -1.39
CA LEU A 76 2.75 -3.81 -1.02
C LEU A 76 2.20 -4.48 0.24
N GLN A 77 1.86 -5.75 0.11
CA GLN A 77 1.52 -6.63 1.23
C GLN A 77 2.55 -7.76 1.25
N VAL A 78 3.23 -7.91 2.38
CA VAL A 78 4.24 -8.95 2.56
C VAL A 78 3.75 -9.88 3.66
N PRO A 79 3.72 -11.20 3.43
CA PRO A 79 3.42 -12.14 4.50
C PRO A 79 4.51 -12.10 5.58
N ALA A 80 4.21 -12.63 6.76
CA ALA A 80 5.21 -12.76 7.80
C ALA A 80 6.39 -13.61 7.30
N LEU A 81 7.61 -13.08 7.45
CA LEU A 81 8.83 -13.81 7.11
C LEU A 81 9.31 -14.63 8.32
N PRO A 82 9.91 -15.81 8.10
CA PRO A 82 10.58 -16.55 9.16
C PRO A 82 11.72 -15.71 9.80
N PRO A 83 11.93 -15.77 11.12
CA PRO A 83 13.01 -15.03 11.80
C PRO A 83 14.40 -15.31 11.23
N GLU A 84 14.62 -16.50 10.68
CA GLU A 84 15.87 -16.94 10.07
C GLU A 84 16.21 -16.11 8.83
N GLN A 85 15.20 -15.69 8.06
CA GLN A 85 15.41 -14.80 6.90
C GLN A 85 15.75 -13.38 7.32
N LEU A 86 15.24 -12.91 8.47
CA LEU A 86 15.54 -11.59 9.01
C LEU A 86 16.93 -11.52 9.67
N THR A 87 17.44 -12.66 10.13
CA THR A 87 18.76 -12.80 10.77
C THR A 87 19.83 -13.33 9.83
N SER A 88 19.47 -13.66 8.58
CA SER A 88 20.40 -14.06 7.54
C SER A 88 21.49 -13.01 7.39
N ARG A 89 22.74 -13.48 7.32
CA ARG A 89 23.92 -12.64 7.05
C ARG A 89 24.24 -12.54 5.56
N GLU A 90 23.38 -13.07 4.70
CA GLU A 90 23.52 -12.92 3.26
C GLU A 90 23.51 -11.41 2.93
N MET A 91 24.58 -10.96 2.28
CA MET A 91 24.65 -9.57 1.84
C MET A 91 23.66 -9.38 0.70
N GLY A 92 22.61 -8.61 0.96
CA GLY A 92 21.71 -8.12 -0.08
C GLY A 92 22.40 -7.10 -0.99
N GLU A 93 21.68 -6.67 -2.02
CA GLU A 93 22.11 -5.58 -2.91
C GLU A 93 22.48 -4.33 -2.10
N SER A 94 23.56 -3.67 -2.46
CA SER A 94 23.97 -2.44 -1.81
C SER A 94 22.97 -1.32 -2.06
N SER A 95 22.92 -0.34 -1.14
CA SER A 95 22.09 0.85 -1.35
C SER A 95 22.47 1.64 -2.61
N ALA A 96 23.72 1.54 -3.07
CA ALA A 96 24.18 2.17 -4.31
C ALA A 96 23.53 1.53 -5.55
N GLU A 97 23.56 0.19 -5.65
CA GLU A 97 22.93 -0.56 -6.74
C GLU A 97 21.41 -0.35 -6.77
N VAL A 98 20.76 -0.39 -5.60
CA VAL A 98 19.32 -0.11 -5.49
C VAL A 98 19.01 1.33 -5.93
N ARG A 99 19.83 2.30 -5.52
CA ARG A 99 19.67 3.72 -5.90
C ARG A 99 19.69 3.89 -7.41
N GLU A 100 20.61 3.26 -8.13
CA GLU A 100 20.68 3.34 -9.59
C GLU A 100 19.38 2.89 -10.26
N ARG A 101 18.83 1.75 -9.81
CA ARG A 101 17.52 1.26 -10.31
C ARG A 101 16.39 2.23 -9.99
N VAL A 102 16.35 2.78 -8.77
CA VAL A 102 15.35 3.77 -8.35
C VAL A 102 15.44 5.03 -9.21
N MET A 103 16.65 5.53 -9.49
CA MET A 103 16.85 6.72 -10.32
C MET A 103 16.42 6.48 -11.78
N ALA A 104 16.78 5.33 -12.36
CA ALA A 104 16.31 4.97 -13.69
C ALA A 104 14.77 4.87 -13.76
N ALA A 105 14.14 4.31 -12.74
CA ALA A 105 12.67 4.27 -12.65
C ALA A 105 12.05 5.67 -12.53
N ARG A 106 12.63 6.56 -11.71
CA ARG A 106 12.20 7.96 -11.58
C ARG A 106 12.31 8.71 -12.90
N GLN A 107 13.41 8.55 -13.64
CA GLN A 107 13.58 9.21 -14.93
C GLN A 107 12.50 8.79 -15.94
N ARG A 108 12.16 7.50 -15.99
CA ARG A 108 11.05 7.00 -16.84
C ARG A 108 9.68 7.53 -16.41
N GLN A 109 9.50 7.88 -15.13
CA GLN A 109 8.26 8.48 -14.63
C GLN A 109 8.19 9.98 -14.94
N TYR A 110 9.31 10.70 -14.81
CA TYR A 110 9.38 12.09 -15.26
C TYR A 110 9.11 12.23 -16.76
N GLY A 111 9.59 11.29 -17.58
CA GLY A 111 9.22 11.23 -19.00
C GLY A 111 7.73 11.01 -19.28
N ARG A 112 6.95 10.55 -18.29
CA ARG A 112 5.48 10.45 -18.33
C ARG A 112 4.76 11.65 -17.71
N GLY A 113 5.50 12.61 -17.16
CA GLY A 113 4.98 13.87 -16.60
C GLY A 113 5.13 14.00 -15.08
N ALA A 114 4.98 12.93 -14.30
CA ALA A 114 5.07 13.00 -12.85
C ALA A 114 5.45 11.66 -12.21
N LEU A 115 5.99 11.71 -10.99
CA LEU A 115 6.15 10.53 -10.15
C LEU A 115 4.79 10.02 -9.68
N ASN A 116 4.62 8.70 -9.59
CA ASN A 116 3.40 8.06 -9.09
C ASN A 116 2.95 8.63 -7.73
N ALA A 117 3.90 8.87 -6.82
CA ALA A 117 3.64 9.43 -5.48
C ALA A 117 3.06 10.86 -5.50
N HIS A 118 3.13 11.57 -6.63
CA HIS A 118 2.60 12.92 -6.79
C HIS A 118 1.36 12.96 -7.70
N LEU A 119 0.87 11.81 -8.17
CA LEU A 119 -0.35 11.75 -8.97
C LEU A 119 -1.56 11.88 -8.04
N GLY A 120 -2.37 12.91 -8.27
CA GLY A 120 -3.70 12.98 -7.66
C GLY A 120 -4.67 11.99 -8.30
N ALA A 121 -5.79 11.71 -7.64
CA ALA A 121 -6.80 10.75 -8.10
C ALA A 121 -7.34 11.04 -9.52
N ALA A 122 -7.43 12.32 -9.91
CA ALA A 122 -7.84 12.71 -11.26
C ALA A 122 -6.82 12.29 -12.34
N SER A 123 -5.52 12.38 -12.04
CA SER A 123 -4.43 12.08 -12.97
C SER A 123 -4.29 10.57 -13.25
N LEU A 124 -4.71 9.71 -12.33
CA LEU A 124 -4.71 8.24 -12.50
C LEU A 124 -5.61 7.77 -13.65
N ARG A 125 -6.60 8.58 -14.06
CA ARG A 125 -7.53 8.23 -15.14
C ARG A 125 -6.91 8.40 -16.54
N GLN A 126 -5.78 9.11 -16.65
CA GLN A 126 -5.12 9.35 -17.93
C GLN A 126 -4.48 8.07 -18.49
N PRO A 127 -4.59 7.81 -19.81
CA PRO A 127 -4.07 6.58 -20.43
C PRO A 127 -2.57 6.35 -20.19
N VAL A 128 -1.78 7.42 -20.11
CA VAL A 128 -0.32 7.36 -19.89
C VAL A 128 0.06 6.85 -18.49
N HIS A 129 -0.87 6.95 -17.52
CA HIS A 129 -0.67 6.55 -16.13
C HIS A 129 -1.46 5.30 -15.72
N ARG A 130 -2.30 4.75 -16.60
CA ARG A 130 -2.92 3.44 -16.35
C ARG A 130 -1.82 2.39 -16.29
N ARG A 131 -1.79 1.60 -15.21
CA ARG A 131 -0.90 0.43 -15.10
C ARG A 131 -1.09 -0.42 -16.36
N ARG A 132 -0.09 -0.48 -17.26
CA ARG A 132 0.02 -1.60 -18.19
C ARG A 132 -0.01 -2.83 -17.29
N ARG A 133 -0.93 -3.78 -17.54
CA ARG A 133 -0.98 -5.04 -16.80
C ARG A 133 0.46 -5.54 -16.68
N ILE A 134 0.86 -5.83 -15.45
CA ILE A 134 2.12 -6.52 -15.21
C ILE A 134 2.08 -7.77 -16.09
N ALA A 135 3.12 -7.96 -16.89
CA ALA A 135 3.24 -9.14 -17.73
C ALA A 135 3.07 -10.41 -16.87
N PRO A 136 2.48 -11.49 -17.41
CA PRO A 136 2.07 -12.68 -16.66
C PRO A 136 3.25 -13.58 -16.22
N GLY A 137 4.31 -13.00 -15.69
CA GLY A 137 5.55 -13.70 -15.30
C GLY A 137 6.06 -13.37 -13.90
N TRP A 138 5.26 -12.76 -13.02
CA TRP A 138 5.65 -12.57 -11.61
C TRP A 138 5.48 -13.90 -10.87
N PRO A 139 6.52 -14.45 -10.22
CA PRO A 139 6.42 -15.69 -9.44
C PRO A 139 5.52 -15.45 -8.22
N GLY A 140 4.24 -15.76 -8.34
CA GLY A 140 3.25 -15.54 -7.28
C GLY A 140 1.80 -15.47 -7.74
N CYS A 141 1.53 -15.28 -9.04
CA CYS A 141 0.17 -15.39 -9.58
C CYS A 141 -0.07 -16.78 -10.17
N SER A 142 -0.55 -17.72 -9.35
CA SER A 142 -1.25 -18.89 -9.86
C SER A 142 -2.63 -18.46 -10.35
N SER A 143 -2.86 -18.56 -11.66
CA SER A 143 -4.16 -18.41 -12.29
C SER A 143 -5.10 -19.53 -11.83
N GLY A 144 -6.08 -19.17 -11.01
CA GLY A 144 -7.33 -19.92 -10.83
C GLY A 144 -8.44 -19.28 -11.64
#